data_AF-A0A955CAH3-F1
#
_entry.id   AF-A0A955CAH3-F1
#
_cell.length_a   1.000
_cell.length_b   1.000
_cell.length_c   1.000
_cell.angle_alpha   90.00
_cell.angle_beta   90.00
_cell.angle_gamma   90.00
#
_symmetry.space_group_name_H-M   'P 1'
#
loop_
_entity.id
_entity.type
_entity.pdbx_description
1 polymer ?
#
loop_
_entity_poly.entity_id
_entity_poly.type
_entity_poly.pdbx_seq_one_letter_code
_entity_poly.pdbx_strand_id
1 'polypeptide(L)'
;ATWCPPCRSSIPHLSEMQDHFKGKGVTFIGVSDEDKDVVNKFLKGGWSEKMRYRVAIDDSNKTNEAWMKASNQRGIPTAFVVQGGKLKWIGHPMDELGLTVAKLAGDEEYAKKEEEKKKKQEKIQQLMEKFEAAAKGEEWDKCISILDDALKVDPKDFRLLITKYMMLAMELKKPTEADAAGRQLIENVDDAEALNMFAWRLLTAEEFEGSRDLPLAKDAATKALRLCNEKDASIVDTYARALADTGDLKGAVHWQSKAVELAEEGRMKDELQKNLDDYRKRLEEKA
;
A
#
# COMPACT_ATOMS: atom_id res chain seq x y z
N ALA A 1 -9.36 16.41 2.07
CA ALA A 1 -9.27 16.49 0.60
C ALA A 1 -9.36 15.12 -0.04
N THR A 2 -10.24 14.96 -1.03
CA THR A 2 -10.46 13.73 -1.77
C THR A 2 -9.44 13.52 -2.88
N TRP A 3 -8.67 14.53 -3.29
CA TRP A 3 -7.65 14.43 -4.35
C TRP A 3 -6.23 14.11 -3.83
N CYS A 4 -5.97 14.33 -2.54
CA CYS A 4 -4.62 14.25 -1.97
C CYS A 4 -4.24 12.79 -1.63
N PRO A 5 -3.16 12.21 -2.21
CA PRO A 5 -2.82 10.81 -1.98
C PRO A 5 -2.48 10.48 -0.51
N PRO A 6 -1.62 11.24 0.21
CA PRO A 6 -1.41 11.02 1.64
C PRO A 6 -2.70 11.08 2.48
N CYS A 7 -3.64 11.97 2.12
CA CYS A 7 -4.95 12.01 2.77
C CYS A 7 -5.70 10.70 2.53
N ARG A 8 -5.81 10.26 1.27
CA ARG A 8 -6.48 9.00 0.90
C ARG A 8 -5.91 7.80 1.65
N SER A 9 -4.58 7.73 1.81
CA SER A 9 -3.93 6.66 2.56
C SER A 9 -4.28 6.65 4.06
N SER A 10 -4.54 7.82 4.66
CA SER A 10 -4.96 7.91 6.07
C SER A 10 -6.44 7.58 6.32
N ILE A 11 -7.31 7.70 5.30
CA ILE A 11 -8.76 7.56 5.44
C ILE A 11 -9.17 6.19 6.07
N PRO A 12 -8.69 5.03 5.57
CA PRO A 12 -9.06 3.74 6.15
C PRO A 12 -8.65 3.61 7.62
N HIS A 13 -7.45 4.09 7.96
CA HIS A 13 -6.95 4.04 9.34
C HIS A 13 -7.83 4.88 10.29
N LEU A 14 -8.25 6.07 9.88
CA LEU A 14 -9.17 6.90 10.65
C LEU A 14 -10.55 6.23 10.86
N SER A 15 -11.03 5.49 9.86
CA SER A 15 -12.26 4.70 9.99
C SER A 15 -12.12 3.57 11.00
N GLU A 16 -11.01 2.82 10.97
CA GLU A 16 -10.72 1.79 11.96
C GLU A 16 -10.65 2.35 13.38
N MET A 17 -10.00 3.51 13.56
CA MET A 17 -9.97 4.20 14.85
C MET A 17 -11.36 4.64 15.29
N GLN A 18 -12.15 5.23 14.40
CA GLN A 18 -13.54 5.61 14.69
C GLN A 18 -14.37 4.40 15.13
N ASP A 19 -14.21 3.25 14.48
CA ASP A 19 -14.92 2.03 14.83
C ASP A 19 -14.47 1.49 16.20
N HIS A 20 -13.16 1.47 16.47
CA HIS A 20 -12.58 1.02 17.76
C HIS A 20 -12.99 1.91 18.94
N PHE A 21 -13.01 3.22 18.75
CA PHE A 21 -13.35 4.19 19.80
C PHE A 21 -14.85 4.54 19.86
N LYS A 22 -15.68 3.90 19.02
CA LYS A 22 -17.13 4.10 19.06
C LYS A 22 -17.67 3.75 20.45
N GLY A 23 -18.39 4.69 21.06
CA GLY A 23 -18.91 4.54 22.42
C GLY A 23 -17.89 4.78 23.54
N LYS A 24 -16.61 5.02 23.22
CA LYS A 24 -15.55 5.35 24.20
C LYS A 24 -15.32 6.85 24.38
N GLY A 25 -16.34 7.67 24.10
CA GLY A 25 -16.28 9.13 24.26
C GLY A 25 -15.43 9.87 23.21
N VAL A 26 -15.04 9.22 22.11
CA VAL A 26 -14.28 9.83 21.01
C VAL A 26 -15.16 9.91 19.76
N THR A 27 -15.07 11.02 19.03
CA THR A 27 -15.72 11.20 17.73
C THR A 27 -14.70 11.72 16.72
N PHE A 28 -14.61 11.06 15.57
CA PHE A 28 -13.80 11.48 14.44
C PHE A 28 -14.67 12.27 13.46
N ILE A 29 -14.17 13.44 13.06
CA ILE A 29 -14.81 14.31 12.08
C ILE A 29 -13.74 14.70 11.06
N GLY A 30 -13.92 14.28 9.81
CA GLY A 30 -13.15 14.82 8.70
C GLY A 30 -13.71 16.16 8.28
N VAL A 31 -12.84 17.10 7.95
CA VAL A 31 -13.23 18.41 7.39
C VAL A 31 -12.65 18.50 5.98
N SER A 32 -13.50 18.80 5.00
CA SER A 32 -13.06 19.08 3.63
C SER A 32 -13.41 20.52 3.25
N ASP A 33 -12.48 21.18 2.59
CA ASP A 33 -12.65 22.48 1.92
C ASP A 33 -13.20 22.33 0.48
N GLU A 34 -13.39 21.10 0.03
CA GLU A 34 -14.01 20.79 -1.27
C GLU A 34 -15.53 20.93 -1.23
N ASP A 35 -16.12 21.23 -2.39
CA ASP A 35 -17.57 21.22 -2.56
C ASP A 35 -18.19 19.89 -2.16
N LYS A 36 -19.38 19.97 -1.56
CA LYS A 36 -20.17 18.81 -1.12
C LYS A 36 -20.36 17.78 -2.24
N ASP A 37 -20.58 18.23 -3.47
CA ASP A 37 -20.79 17.34 -4.62
C ASP A 37 -19.52 16.60 -5.04
N VAL A 38 -18.34 17.22 -4.90
CA VAL A 38 -17.05 16.57 -5.13
C VAL A 38 -16.85 15.44 -4.11
N VAL A 39 -17.08 15.74 -2.82
CA VAL A 39 -16.97 14.74 -1.75
C VAL A 39 -17.98 13.60 -1.95
N ASN A 40 -19.24 13.92 -2.28
CA ASN A 40 -20.26 12.90 -2.55
C ASN A 40 -19.91 12.01 -3.75
N LYS A 41 -19.38 12.59 -4.83
CA LYS A 41 -18.95 11.84 -6.00
C LYS A 41 -17.80 10.88 -5.64
N PHE A 42 -16.83 11.36 -4.86
CA PHE A 42 -15.73 10.53 -4.36
C PHE A 42 -16.24 9.35 -3.52
N LEU A 43 -17.16 9.59 -2.59
CA LEU A 43 -17.75 8.54 -1.76
C LEU A 43 -18.52 7.51 -2.60
N LYS A 44 -19.33 7.97 -3.57
CA LYS A 44 -20.05 7.10 -4.51
C LYS A 44 -19.11 6.31 -5.42
N GLY A 45 -17.91 6.83 -5.69
CA GLY A 45 -16.84 6.16 -6.44
C GLY A 45 -16.10 5.08 -5.64
N GLY A 46 -16.78 4.38 -4.71
CA GLY A 46 -16.21 3.25 -3.97
C GLY A 46 -15.47 3.60 -2.67
N TRP A 47 -15.53 4.85 -2.20
CA TRP A 47 -14.88 5.27 -0.95
C TRP A 47 -15.80 5.29 0.27
N SER A 48 -17.10 5.10 0.09
CA SER A 48 -18.08 5.06 1.19
C SER A 48 -17.72 4.05 2.28
N GLU A 49 -17.27 2.85 1.88
CA GLU A 49 -16.87 1.80 2.82
C GLU A 49 -15.51 2.07 3.48
N LYS A 50 -14.68 2.94 2.88
CA LYS A 50 -13.34 3.29 3.41
C LYS A 50 -13.37 4.49 4.32
N MET A 51 -14.32 5.42 4.14
CA MET A 51 -14.46 6.67 4.88
C MET A 51 -15.69 6.65 5.81
N ARG A 52 -15.63 5.85 6.88
CA ARG A 52 -16.76 5.53 7.78
C ARG A 52 -16.87 6.46 9.00
N TYR A 53 -16.47 7.71 8.84
CA TYR A 53 -16.59 8.75 9.86
C TYR A 53 -17.33 9.97 9.30
N ARG A 54 -17.77 10.87 10.18
CA ARG A 54 -18.53 12.05 9.76
C ARG A 54 -17.63 12.99 8.96
N VAL A 55 -18.13 13.52 7.85
CA VAL A 55 -17.43 14.51 7.04
C VAL A 55 -18.21 15.81 7.06
N ALA A 56 -17.56 16.88 7.50
CA ALA A 56 -18.04 18.25 7.43
C ALA A 56 -17.43 18.97 6.23
N ILE A 57 -18.19 19.93 5.67
CA ILE A 57 -17.73 20.80 4.58
C ILE A 57 -17.43 22.18 5.17
N ASP A 58 -16.22 22.68 4.94
CA ASP A 58 -15.79 24.04 5.29
C ASP A 58 -16.07 24.99 4.11
N ASP A 59 -17.36 25.26 3.90
CA ASP A 59 -17.91 26.00 2.75
C ASP A 59 -17.43 27.47 2.62
N SER A 60 -16.81 28.01 3.67
CA SER A 60 -16.38 29.40 3.77
C SER A 60 -14.91 29.54 4.18
N ASN A 61 -14.16 28.44 4.19
CA ASN A 61 -12.75 28.37 4.59
C ASN A 61 -12.48 28.82 6.05
N LYS A 62 -13.52 29.07 6.86
CA LYS A 62 -13.38 29.58 8.23
C LYS A 62 -12.75 28.54 9.15
N THR A 63 -13.04 27.27 8.95
CA THR A 63 -12.42 26.19 9.74
C THR A 63 -10.93 26.11 9.43
N ASN A 64 -10.54 26.17 8.15
CA ASN A 64 -9.14 26.23 7.76
C ASN A 64 -8.40 27.42 8.40
N GLU A 65 -9.02 28.61 8.40
CA GLU A 65 -8.41 29.79 9.02
C GLU A 65 -8.24 29.65 10.54
N ALA A 66 -9.30 29.23 11.23
CA ALA A 66 -9.32 29.14 12.69
C ALA A 66 -8.44 28.01 13.24
N TRP A 67 -8.16 26.97 12.45
CA TRP A 67 -7.40 25.80 12.90
C TRP A 67 -6.04 25.69 12.22
N MET A 68 -6.02 25.57 10.89
CA MET A 68 -4.80 25.34 10.13
C MET A 68 -3.91 26.58 10.15
N LYS A 69 -4.40 27.73 9.66
CA LYS A 69 -3.60 28.97 9.63
C LYS A 69 -3.23 29.43 11.04
N ALA A 70 -4.17 29.43 11.98
CA ALA A 70 -3.93 29.83 13.37
C ALA A 70 -2.86 28.97 14.06
N SER A 71 -2.76 27.68 13.71
CA SER A 71 -1.74 26.75 14.24
C SER A 71 -0.49 26.63 13.35
N ASN A 72 -0.33 27.53 12.37
CA ASN A 72 0.75 27.53 11.37
C ASN A 72 0.93 26.18 10.64
N GLN A 73 -0.16 25.43 10.47
CA GLN A 73 -0.21 24.19 9.69
C GLN A 73 -0.39 24.53 8.21
N ARG A 74 0.49 23.99 7.36
CA ARG A 74 0.56 24.33 5.93
C ARG A 74 0.35 23.14 4.99
N GLY A 75 0.14 21.95 5.53
CA GLY A 75 0.02 20.72 4.75
C GLY A 75 -1.18 19.89 5.19
N ILE A 76 -1.62 18.99 4.32
CA ILE A 76 -2.63 17.98 4.63
C ILE A 76 -2.06 16.58 4.36
N PRO A 77 -2.48 15.55 5.11
CA PRO A 77 -3.47 15.60 6.17
C PRO A 77 -2.91 16.13 7.50
N THR A 78 -3.76 16.83 8.26
CA THR A 78 -3.50 17.27 9.63
C THR A 78 -4.71 16.94 10.49
N ALA A 79 -4.46 16.45 11.70
CA ALA A 79 -5.47 16.14 12.68
C ALA A 79 -5.25 16.95 13.96
N PHE A 80 -6.35 17.27 14.63
CA PHE A 80 -6.40 17.98 15.90
C PHE A 80 -7.14 17.13 16.91
N VAL A 81 -6.60 16.98 18.12
CA VAL A 81 -7.29 16.32 19.23
C VAL A 81 -7.76 17.38 20.21
N VAL A 82 -9.05 17.40 20.51
CA VAL A 82 -9.69 18.39 21.37
C VAL A 82 -10.43 17.66 22.49
N GLN A 83 -10.19 18.06 23.73
CA GLN A 83 -10.89 17.51 24.89
C GLN A 83 -11.20 18.62 25.89
N GLY A 84 -12.47 18.75 26.29
CA GLY A 84 -12.91 19.80 27.21
C GLY A 84 -12.70 21.22 26.66
N GLY A 85 -12.88 21.41 25.35
CA GLY A 85 -12.68 22.70 24.67
C GLY A 85 -11.22 23.13 24.55
N LYS A 86 -10.26 22.28 24.94
CA LYS A 86 -8.82 22.55 24.85
C LYS A 86 -8.18 21.66 23.81
N LEU A 87 -7.30 22.26 23.02
CA LEU A 87 -6.42 21.54 22.12
C LEU A 87 -5.44 20.68 22.93
N LYS A 88 -5.31 19.41 22.58
CA LYS A 88 -4.43 18.42 23.22
C LYS A 88 -3.26 18.01 22.34
N TRP A 89 -3.46 17.98 21.02
CA TRP A 89 -2.46 17.55 20.06
C TRP A 89 -2.79 18.06 18.66
N ILE A 90 -1.74 18.31 17.86
CA ILE A 90 -1.79 18.63 16.43
C ILE A 90 -0.69 17.82 15.75
N GLY A 91 -0.98 17.19 14.61
CA GLY A 91 0.03 16.55 13.80
C GLY A 91 -0.54 15.81 12.60
N HIS A 92 0.29 15.01 11.94
CA HIS A 92 -0.15 14.13 10.87
C HIS A 92 -0.89 12.92 11.48
N PRO A 93 -2.08 12.53 10.98
CA PRO A 93 -2.93 11.51 11.60
C PRO A 93 -2.31 10.10 11.68
N MET A 94 -1.28 9.81 10.89
CA MET A 94 -0.56 8.54 10.96
C MET A 94 0.58 8.53 12.00
N ASP A 95 0.82 9.66 12.68
CA ASP A 95 1.84 9.79 13.73
C ASP A 95 1.23 9.38 15.09
N GLU A 96 1.36 10.21 16.13
CA GLU A 96 0.93 9.89 17.50
C GLU A 96 -0.57 10.05 17.76
N LEU A 97 -1.41 10.20 16.73
CA LEU A 97 -2.86 10.39 16.89
C LEU A 97 -3.47 9.22 17.66
N GLY A 98 -3.16 7.97 17.25
CA GLY A 98 -3.66 6.75 17.89
C GLY A 98 -3.34 6.70 19.37
N LEU A 99 -2.06 6.83 19.69
CA LEU A 99 -1.57 6.83 21.07
C LEU A 99 -2.19 7.96 21.91
N THR A 100 -2.29 9.17 21.36
CA THR A 100 -2.85 10.33 22.04
C THR A 100 -4.32 10.12 22.37
N VAL A 101 -5.11 9.70 21.38
CA VAL A 101 -6.55 9.44 21.56
C VAL A 101 -6.76 8.33 22.59
N ALA A 102 -5.99 7.25 22.52
CA ALA A 102 -6.09 6.13 23.46
C ALA A 102 -5.81 6.57 24.90
N LYS A 103 -4.74 7.33 25.13
CA LYS A 103 -4.39 7.86 26.46
C LYS A 103 -5.49 8.78 27.01
N LEU A 104 -6.04 9.66 26.18
CA LEU A 104 -7.10 10.58 26.60
C LEU A 104 -8.46 9.89 26.83
N ALA A 105 -8.71 8.78 26.13
CA ALA A 105 -9.90 7.96 26.28
C ALA A 105 -9.78 6.90 27.39
N GLY A 106 -8.58 6.73 27.98
CA GLY A 106 -8.31 5.70 28.98
C GLY A 106 -8.26 4.27 28.42
N ASP A 107 -8.00 4.12 27.11
CA ASP A 107 -7.86 2.82 26.45
C ASP A 107 -6.40 2.34 26.53
N GLU A 108 -6.04 1.76 27.68
CA GLU A 108 -4.68 1.28 27.95
C GLU A 108 -4.23 0.19 26.98
N GLU A 109 -5.14 -0.68 26.54
CA GLU A 109 -4.82 -1.76 25.61
C GLU A 109 -4.42 -1.21 24.24
N TYR A 110 -5.19 -0.26 23.70
CA TYR A 110 -4.87 0.38 22.44
C TYR A 110 -3.59 1.22 22.57
N ALA A 111 -3.42 1.96 23.67
CA ALA A 111 -2.21 2.74 23.91
C ALA A 111 -0.95 1.86 23.92
N LYS A 112 -1.00 0.70 24.59
CA LYS A 112 0.11 -0.25 24.61
C LYS A 112 0.45 -0.78 23.21
N LYS A 113 -0.58 -1.12 22.40
CA LYS A 113 -0.39 -1.57 21.01
C LYS A 113 0.30 -0.50 20.15
N GLU A 114 -0.11 0.76 20.28
CA GLU A 114 0.51 1.88 19.57
C GLU A 114 1.94 2.16 20.03
N GLU A 115 2.24 2.05 21.32
CA GLU A 115 3.61 2.17 21.84
C GLU A 115 4.52 1.05 21.35
N GLU A 116 4.03 -0.19 21.30
CA GLU A 116 4.77 -1.32 20.73
C GLU A 116 5.04 -1.12 19.23
N LYS A 117 4.03 -0.67 18.48
CA LYS A 117 4.17 -0.33 17.05
C LYS A 117 5.20 0.78 16.84
N LYS A 118 5.12 1.87 17.62
CA LYS A 118 6.09 2.97 17.57
C LYS A 118 7.51 2.49 17.86
N LYS A 119 7.71 1.68 18.92
CA LYS A 119 9.04 1.11 19.25
C LYS A 119 9.59 0.24 18.13
N LYS A 120 8.75 -0.56 17.47
CA LYS A 120 9.17 -1.35 16.31
C LYS A 120 9.59 -0.45 15.15
N GLN A 121 8.79 0.57 14.83
CA GLN A 121 9.09 1.54 13.76
C GLN A 121 10.37 2.32 14.04
N GLU A 122 10.58 2.81 15.27
CA GLU A 122 11.82 3.49 15.67
C GLU A 122 13.05 2.57 15.55
N LYS A 123 12.91 1.30 15.96
CA LYS A 123 13.99 0.32 15.81
C LYS A 123 14.30 0.04 14.34
N ILE A 124 13.28 -0.10 13.48
CA ILE A 124 13.46 -0.27 12.04
C ILE A 124 14.09 0.99 11.44
N GLN A 125 13.64 2.19 11.82
CA GLN A 125 14.20 3.46 11.35
C GLN A 125 15.70 3.57 11.67
N GLN A 126 16.10 3.24 12.91
CA GLN A 126 17.52 3.22 13.30
C GLN A 126 18.35 2.20 12.51
N LEU A 127 17.74 1.06 12.15
CA LEU A 127 18.39 0.08 11.28
C LEU A 127 18.50 0.59 9.85
N MET A 128 17.47 1.26 9.33
CA MET A 128 17.48 1.83 7.98
C MET A 128 18.46 3.00 7.83
N GLU A 129 18.67 3.80 8.87
CA GLU A 129 19.74 4.81 8.88
C GLU A 129 21.13 4.17 8.76
N LYS A 130 21.35 3.04 9.45
CA LYS A 130 22.60 2.26 9.32
C LYS A 130 22.71 1.61 7.94
N PHE A 131 21.59 1.15 7.39
CA PHE A 131 21.52 0.58 6.05
C PHE A 131 21.94 1.63 5.01
N GLU A 132 21.39 2.84 5.06
CA GLU A 132 21.73 3.93 4.14
C GLU A 132 23.22 4.29 4.23
N ALA A 133 23.77 4.35 5.45
CA ALA A 133 25.21 4.59 5.64
C ALA A 133 26.07 3.46 5.05
N ALA A 134 25.68 2.20 5.25
CA ALA A 134 26.39 1.04 4.70
C ALA A 134 26.27 0.98 3.17
N ALA A 135 25.09 1.26 2.60
CA ALA A 135 24.85 1.29 1.17
C ALA A 135 25.67 2.38 0.48
N LYS A 136 25.76 3.57 1.10
CA LYS A 136 26.63 4.66 0.62
C LYS A 136 28.12 4.28 0.64
N GLY A 137 28.52 3.43 1.58
CA GLY A 137 29.87 2.86 1.65
C GLY A 137 30.05 1.61 0.78
N GLU A 138 29.04 1.21 0.00
CA GLU A 138 29.01 -0.04 -0.80
C GLU A 138 29.29 -1.30 0.05
N GLU A 139 28.98 -1.26 1.34
CA GLU A 139 29.12 -2.39 2.28
C GLU A 139 27.92 -3.36 2.12
N TRP A 140 27.80 -4.04 0.97
CA TRP A 140 26.60 -4.80 0.59
C TRP A 140 26.24 -5.95 1.52
N ASP A 141 27.21 -6.74 1.98
CA ASP A 141 26.95 -7.85 2.92
C ASP A 141 26.41 -7.33 4.26
N LYS A 142 26.89 -6.15 4.70
CA LYS A 142 26.38 -5.48 5.90
C LYS A 142 24.96 -4.96 5.70
N CYS A 143 24.63 -4.44 4.51
CA CYS A 143 23.27 -4.06 4.17
C CYS A 143 22.30 -5.24 4.29
N ILE A 144 22.68 -6.41 3.77
CA ILE A 144 21.89 -7.65 3.92
C ILE A 144 21.72 -8.02 5.40
N SER A 145 22.79 -7.98 6.19
CA SER A 145 22.70 -8.26 7.64
C SER A 145 21.77 -7.28 8.37
N ILE A 146 21.77 -6.00 7.98
CA ILE A 146 20.89 -4.99 8.58
C ILE A 146 19.43 -5.25 8.21
N LEU A 147 19.15 -5.61 6.95
CA LEU A 147 17.82 -6.01 6.51
C LEU A 147 17.33 -7.25 7.26
N ASP A 148 18.20 -8.23 7.49
CA ASP A 148 17.87 -9.42 8.30
C ASP A 148 17.51 -9.06 9.74
N ASP A 149 18.23 -8.12 10.35
CA ASP A 149 17.91 -7.64 11.69
C ASP A 149 16.61 -6.82 11.73
N ALA A 150 16.31 -6.06 10.67
CA ALA A 150 15.06 -5.32 10.55
C ALA A 150 13.87 -6.28 10.34
N LEU A 151 14.04 -7.33 9.54
CA LEU A 151 13.03 -8.38 9.33
C LEU A 151 12.77 -9.23 10.57
N LYS A 152 13.71 -9.32 11.52
CA LYS A 152 13.42 -9.91 12.85
C LYS A 152 12.46 -9.04 13.67
N VAL A 153 12.40 -7.73 13.40
CA VAL A 153 11.49 -6.78 14.08
C VAL A 153 10.10 -6.82 13.45
N ASP A 154 10.06 -6.78 12.11
CA ASP A 154 8.83 -6.93 11.33
C ASP A 154 9.07 -7.86 10.11
N PRO A 155 8.78 -9.16 10.25
CA PRO A 155 8.99 -10.13 9.18
C PRO A 155 8.07 -9.94 7.97
N LYS A 156 7.00 -9.15 8.11
CA LYS A 156 6.00 -8.92 7.07
C LYS A 156 6.15 -7.58 6.36
N ASP A 157 7.14 -6.76 6.75
CA ASP A 157 7.36 -5.47 6.12
C ASP A 157 7.80 -5.67 4.66
N PHE A 158 6.87 -5.41 3.75
CA PHE A 158 7.08 -5.54 2.31
C PHE A 158 8.26 -4.71 1.82
N ARG A 159 8.51 -3.51 2.39
CA ARG A 159 9.60 -2.64 1.96
C ARG A 159 10.95 -3.27 2.28
N LEU A 160 11.08 -3.87 3.45
CA LEU A 160 12.30 -4.59 3.84
C LEU A 160 12.52 -5.82 2.96
N LEU A 161 11.47 -6.61 2.73
CA LEU A 161 11.51 -7.82 1.92
C LEU A 161 11.87 -7.53 0.46
N ILE A 162 11.22 -6.54 -0.18
CA ILE A 162 11.50 -6.18 -1.57
C ILE A 162 12.89 -5.54 -1.70
N THR A 163 13.33 -4.73 -0.74
CA THR A 163 14.69 -4.17 -0.74
C THR A 163 15.73 -5.29 -0.68
N LYS A 164 15.56 -6.27 0.20
CA LYS A 164 16.44 -7.44 0.30
C LYS A 164 16.50 -8.21 -1.03
N TYR A 165 15.33 -8.49 -1.62
CA TYR A 165 15.26 -9.13 -2.93
C TYR A 165 16.04 -8.36 -3.99
N MET A 166 15.79 -7.05 -4.12
CA MET A 166 16.42 -6.22 -5.17
C MET A 166 17.94 -6.16 -4.99
N MET A 167 18.43 -6.04 -3.76
CA MET A 167 19.86 -6.08 -3.50
C MET A 167 20.49 -7.41 -3.90
N LEU A 168 19.87 -8.53 -3.56
CA LEU A 168 20.38 -9.85 -3.92
C LEU A 168 20.33 -10.09 -5.44
N ALA A 169 19.26 -9.65 -6.09
CA ALA A 169 19.06 -9.85 -7.52
C ALA A 169 19.96 -8.94 -8.38
N MET A 170 20.13 -7.67 -7.98
CA MET A 170 20.72 -6.63 -8.82
C MET A 170 22.14 -6.24 -8.39
N GLU A 171 22.33 -5.89 -7.12
CA GLU A 171 23.62 -5.38 -6.62
C GLU A 171 24.62 -6.52 -6.40
N LEU A 172 24.19 -7.55 -5.67
CA LEU A 172 25.02 -8.71 -5.33
C LEU A 172 25.01 -9.80 -6.40
N LYS A 173 24.01 -9.79 -7.29
CA LYS A 173 23.82 -10.76 -8.38
C LYS A 173 23.88 -12.22 -7.91
N LYS A 174 23.20 -12.51 -6.80
CA LYS A 174 23.09 -13.83 -6.17
C LYS A 174 21.69 -14.42 -6.43
N PRO A 175 21.43 -15.02 -7.60
CA PRO A 175 20.08 -15.42 -8.02
C PRO A 175 19.43 -16.44 -7.09
N THR A 176 20.17 -17.40 -6.55
CA THR A 176 19.63 -18.39 -5.60
C THR A 176 19.16 -17.75 -4.29
N GLU A 177 19.93 -16.78 -3.78
CA GLU A 177 19.56 -16.06 -2.56
C GLU A 177 18.40 -15.09 -2.83
N ALA A 178 18.37 -14.48 -4.02
CA ALA A 178 17.27 -13.64 -4.48
C ALA A 178 15.95 -14.44 -4.60
N ASP A 179 15.94 -15.62 -5.23
CA ASP A 179 14.75 -16.50 -5.28
C ASP A 179 14.26 -16.83 -3.87
N ALA A 180 15.16 -17.21 -2.95
CA ALA A 180 14.80 -17.48 -1.57
C ALA A 180 14.17 -16.26 -0.86
N ALA A 181 14.75 -15.06 -1.04
CA ALA A 181 14.19 -13.82 -0.51
C ALA A 181 12.83 -13.47 -1.13
N GLY A 182 12.65 -13.72 -2.43
CA GLY A 182 11.39 -13.53 -3.13
C GLY A 182 10.30 -14.49 -2.64
N ARG A 183 10.63 -15.75 -2.42
CA ARG A 183 9.72 -16.74 -1.82
C ARG A 183 9.33 -16.34 -0.40
N GLN A 184 10.30 -15.87 0.40
CA GLN A 184 10.03 -15.33 1.74
C GLN A 184 9.10 -14.12 1.68
N LEU A 185 9.25 -13.24 0.69
CA LEU A 185 8.34 -12.11 0.46
C LEU A 185 6.92 -12.60 0.20
N ILE A 186 6.75 -13.51 -0.75
CA ILE A 186 5.44 -14.07 -1.12
C ILE A 186 4.79 -14.79 0.07
N GLU A 187 5.57 -15.51 0.87
CA GLU A 187 5.07 -16.20 2.06
C GLU A 187 4.52 -15.21 3.10
N ASN A 188 5.30 -14.19 3.46
CA ASN A 188 5.02 -13.33 4.61
C ASN A 188 4.03 -12.18 4.33
N VAL A 189 3.91 -11.73 3.09
CA VAL A 189 3.11 -10.56 2.72
C VAL A 189 1.69 -10.98 2.34
N ASP A 190 0.69 -10.45 3.06
CA ASP A 190 -0.73 -10.71 2.82
C ASP A 190 -1.44 -9.46 2.25
N ASP A 191 -0.82 -8.83 1.25
CA ASP A 191 -1.30 -7.63 0.57
C ASP A 191 -1.31 -7.87 -0.95
N ALA A 192 -2.49 -7.82 -1.55
CA ALA A 192 -2.68 -8.14 -2.96
C ALA A 192 -1.98 -7.14 -3.89
N GLU A 193 -2.00 -5.85 -3.54
CA GLU A 193 -1.42 -4.79 -4.35
C GLU A 193 0.12 -4.82 -4.28
N ALA A 194 0.67 -5.07 -3.09
CA ALA A 194 2.11 -5.22 -2.90
C ALA A 194 2.66 -6.44 -3.67
N LEU A 195 1.97 -7.59 -3.60
CA LEU A 195 2.35 -8.79 -4.35
C LEU A 195 2.19 -8.59 -5.86
N ASN A 196 1.14 -7.88 -6.29
CA ASN A 196 0.97 -7.50 -7.69
C ASN A 196 2.10 -6.60 -8.19
N MET A 197 2.49 -5.60 -7.40
CA MET A 197 3.63 -4.72 -7.72
C MET A 197 4.92 -5.53 -7.87
N PHE A 198 5.16 -6.47 -6.95
CA PHE A 198 6.33 -7.34 -7.02
C PHE A 198 6.31 -8.21 -8.28
N ALA A 199 5.20 -8.90 -8.56
CA ALA A 199 5.02 -9.72 -9.76
C ALA A 199 5.21 -8.90 -11.04
N TRP A 200 4.55 -7.74 -11.13
CA TRP A 200 4.66 -6.84 -12.28
C TRP A 200 6.11 -6.41 -12.51
N ARG A 201 6.84 -6.04 -11.45
CA ARG A 201 8.25 -5.65 -11.57
C ARG A 201 9.11 -6.78 -12.14
N LEU A 202 8.95 -8.02 -11.66
CA LEU A 202 9.67 -9.18 -12.21
C LEU A 202 9.35 -9.41 -13.70
N LEU A 203 8.09 -9.17 -14.06
CA LEU A 203 7.54 -9.40 -15.40
C LEU A 203 7.86 -8.29 -16.40
N THR A 204 7.99 -7.04 -15.97
CA THR A 204 8.07 -5.90 -16.89
C THR A 204 9.34 -5.07 -16.77
N ALA A 205 10.03 -5.05 -15.62
CA ALA A 205 11.18 -4.18 -15.45
C ALA A 205 12.32 -4.57 -16.41
N GLU A 206 12.97 -3.57 -17.02
CA GLU A 206 14.01 -3.75 -18.04
C GLU A 206 15.27 -4.40 -17.43
N GLU A 207 15.55 -4.15 -16.16
CA GLU A 207 16.72 -4.70 -15.47
C GLU A 207 16.68 -6.22 -15.33
N PHE A 208 15.49 -6.83 -15.47
CA PHE A 208 15.30 -8.28 -15.48
C PHE A 208 15.14 -8.85 -16.89
N GLU A 209 15.27 -8.05 -17.95
CA GLU A 209 15.17 -8.57 -19.32
C GLU A 209 16.23 -9.66 -19.57
N GLY A 210 15.79 -10.78 -20.14
CA GLY A 210 16.64 -11.97 -20.35
C GLY A 210 16.95 -12.80 -19.10
N SER A 211 16.60 -12.32 -17.89
CA SER A 211 16.86 -13.01 -16.61
C SER A 211 15.63 -13.12 -15.69
N ARG A 212 14.42 -12.85 -16.22
CA ARG A 212 13.17 -12.84 -15.45
C ARG A 212 12.93 -14.18 -14.75
N ASP A 213 12.70 -14.12 -13.44
CA ASP A 213 12.23 -15.26 -12.65
C ASP A 213 10.71 -15.43 -12.83
N LEU A 214 10.33 -16.04 -13.95
CA LEU A 214 8.94 -16.25 -14.32
C LEU A 214 8.17 -17.14 -13.31
N PRO A 215 8.73 -18.25 -12.77
CA PRO A 215 8.07 -19.01 -11.72
C PRO A 215 7.77 -18.16 -10.48
N LEU A 216 8.74 -17.40 -9.98
CA LEU A 216 8.54 -16.53 -8.81
C LEU A 216 7.48 -15.45 -9.07
N ALA A 217 7.51 -14.84 -10.25
CA ALA A 217 6.52 -13.83 -10.64
C ALA A 217 5.10 -14.42 -10.72
N LYS A 218 4.96 -15.64 -11.24
CA LYS A 218 3.68 -16.35 -11.28
C LYS A 218 3.19 -16.71 -9.88
N ASP A 219 4.06 -17.14 -8.98
CA ASP A 219 3.69 -17.44 -7.59
C ASP A 219 3.16 -16.17 -6.88
N ALA A 220 3.85 -15.04 -7.05
CA ALA A 220 3.43 -13.75 -6.51
C ALA A 220 2.07 -13.30 -7.08
N ALA A 221 1.91 -13.34 -8.41
CA ALA A 221 0.66 -12.97 -9.08
C ALA A 221 -0.51 -13.90 -8.67
N THR A 222 -0.24 -15.19 -8.48
CA THR A 222 -1.24 -16.16 -8.01
C THR A 222 -1.73 -15.81 -6.60
N LYS A 223 -0.82 -15.51 -5.67
CA LYS A 223 -1.20 -15.10 -4.31
C LYS A 223 -1.96 -13.78 -4.33
N ALA A 224 -1.53 -12.81 -5.15
CA ALA A 224 -2.22 -11.53 -5.33
C ALA A 224 -3.66 -11.71 -5.83
N LEU A 225 -3.86 -12.52 -6.87
CA LEU A 225 -5.17 -12.83 -7.44
C LEU A 225 -6.12 -13.44 -6.40
N ARG A 226 -5.61 -14.39 -5.60
CA ARG A 226 -6.37 -15.02 -4.51
C ARG A 226 -6.78 -13.99 -3.46
N LEU A 227 -5.86 -13.12 -3.03
CA LEU A 227 -6.15 -12.10 -2.00
C LEU A 227 -7.14 -11.04 -2.48
N CYS A 228 -7.12 -10.66 -3.76
CA CYS A 228 -8.10 -9.74 -4.33
C CYS A 228 -9.44 -10.41 -4.68
N ASN A 229 -9.57 -11.72 -4.45
CA ASN A 229 -10.74 -12.54 -4.82
C ASN A 229 -11.12 -12.39 -6.30
N GLU A 230 -10.12 -12.23 -7.18
CA GLU A 230 -10.31 -12.10 -8.63
C GLU A 230 -11.19 -10.92 -9.06
N LYS A 231 -11.21 -9.83 -8.26
CA LYS A 231 -12.07 -8.65 -8.50
C LYS A 231 -11.31 -7.40 -8.94
N ASP A 232 -9.98 -7.45 -8.98
CA ASP A 232 -9.15 -6.33 -9.39
C ASP A 232 -8.60 -6.56 -10.81
N ALA A 233 -9.04 -5.75 -11.77
CA ALA A 233 -8.66 -5.89 -13.17
C ALA A 233 -7.14 -5.82 -13.40
N SER A 234 -6.41 -5.00 -12.63
CA SER A 234 -4.96 -4.85 -12.76
C SER A 234 -4.23 -6.10 -12.28
N ILE A 235 -4.70 -6.68 -11.17
CA ILE A 235 -4.11 -7.91 -10.61
C ILE A 235 -4.40 -9.11 -11.52
N VAL A 236 -5.61 -9.17 -12.10
CA VAL A 236 -6.00 -10.21 -13.03
C VAL A 236 -5.17 -10.15 -14.33
N ASP A 237 -4.89 -8.95 -14.84
CA ASP A 237 -3.97 -8.73 -15.98
C ASP A 237 -2.55 -9.22 -15.69
N THR A 238 -1.97 -8.83 -14.55
CA THR A 238 -0.63 -9.31 -14.16
C THR A 238 -0.56 -10.84 -14.09
N TYR A 239 -1.60 -11.49 -13.54
CA TYR A 239 -1.69 -12.94 -13.52
C TYR A 239 -1.79 -13.55 -14.92
N ALA A 240 -2.61 -12.97 -15.79
CA ALA A 240 -2.73 -13.42 -17.18
C ALA A 240 -1.39 -13.29 -17.94
N ARG A 241 -0.66 -12.20 -17.72
CA ARG A 241 0.70 -12.02 -18.25
C ARG A 241 1.67 -13.07 -17.74
N ALA A 242 1.65 -13.35 -16.43
CA ALA A 242 2.47 -14.41 -15.85
C ALA A 242 2.18 -15.79 -16.48
N LEU A 243 0.91 -16.08 -16.78
CA LEU A 243 0.51 -17.29 -17.51
C LEU A 243 1.06 -17.30 -18.95
N ALA A 244 0.91 -16.18 -19.67
CA ALA A 244 1.39 -16.06 -21.04
C ALA A 244 2.91 -16.27 -21.13
N ASP A 245 3.66 -15.64 -20.22
CA ASP A 245 5.13 -15.67 -20.19
C ASP A 245 5.65 -17.04 -19.73
N THR A 246 4.90 -17.75 -18.86
CA THR A 246 5.18 -19.15 -18.50
C THR A 246 4.66 -20.17 -19.53
N GLY A 247 4.08 -19.71 -20.64
CA GLY A 247 3.67 -20.54 -21.78
C GLY A 247 2.23 -21.04 -21.77
N ASP A 248 1.46 -20.77 -20.71
CA ASP A 248 0.04 -21.11 -20.62
C ASP A 248 -0.83 -20.03 -21.30
N LEU A 249 -0.79 -20.01 -22.64
CA LEU A 249 -1.58 -19.06 -23.43
C LEU A 249 -3.08 -19.26 -23.31
N LYS A 250 -3.55 -20.49 -23.07
CA LYS A 250 -4.99 -20.76 -22.86
C LYS A 250 -5.47 -20.13 -21.57
N GLY A 251 -4.73 -20.33 -20.47
CA GLY A 251 -4.98 -19.67 -19.20
C GLY A 251 -4.88 -18.15 -19.33
N ALA A 252 -3.87 -17.63 -20.04
CA ALA A 252 -3.70 -16.21 -20.27
C ALA A 252 -4.92 -15.59 -20.98
N VAL A 253 -5.42 -16.19 -22.06
CA VAL A 253 -6.62 -15.70 -22.76
C VAL A 253 -7.85 -15.70 -21.85
N HIS A 254 -8.03 -16.75 -21.03
CA HIS A 254 -9.14 -16.84 -20.09
C HIS A 254 -9.10 -15.70 -19.05
N TRP A 255 -7.97 -15.53 -18.36
CA TRP A 255 -7.85 -14.53 -17.30
C TRP A 255 -7.80 -13.11 -17.86
N GLN A 256 -7.16 -12.89 -19.01
CA GLN A 256 -7.14 -11.58 -19.65
C GLN A 256 -8.55 -11.14 -20.10
N SER A 257 -9.39 -12.08 -20.57
CA SER A 257 -10.80 -11.79 -20.87
C SER A 257 -11.54 -11.30 -19.63
N LYS A 258 -11.32 -11.95 -18.48
CA LYS A 258 -11.88 -11.50 -17.19
C LYS A 258 -11.35 -10.13 -16.76
N ALA A 259 -10.08 -9.82 -16.98
CA ALA A 259 -9.53 -8.49 -16.70
C ALA A 259 -10.27 -7.39 -17.49
N VAL A 260 -10.51 -7.62 -18.79
CA VAL A 260 -11.27 -6.69 -19.65
C VAL A 260 -12.70 -6.52 -19.17
N GLU A 261 -13.36 -7.59 -18.72
CA GLU A 261 -14.73 -7.54 -18.17
C GLU A 261 -14.82 -6.73 -16.86
N LEU A 262 -13.79 -6.82 -16.01
CA LEU A 262 -13.73 -6.10 -14.73
C LEU A 262 -13.39 -4.61 -14.90
N ALA A 263 -12.73 -4.22 -16.00
CA ALA A 263 -12.30 -2.86 -16.21
C ALA A 263 -13.45 -1.94 -16.67
N GLU A 264 -13.50 -0.75 -16.08
CA GLU A 264 -14.36 0.34 -16.57
C GLU A 264 -13.87 0.85 -17.93
N GLU A 265 -14.78 1.43 -18.72
CA GLU A 265 -14.44 2.03 -20.01
C GLU A 265 -13.34 3.09 -19.88
N GLY A 266 -12.33 3.01 -20.74
CA GLY A 266 -11.21 3.94 -20.77
C GLY A 266 -9.88 3.28 -21.10
N ARG A 267 -8.80 4.05 -20.91
CA ARG A 267 -7.44 3.66 -21.32
C ARG A 267 -7.02 2.28 -20.80
N MET A 268 -7.32 1.97 -19.54
CA MET A 268 -6.97 0.68 -18.95
C MET A 268 -7.62 -0.46 -19.73
N LYS A 269 -8.93 -0.41 -19.96
CA LYS A 269 -9.65 -1.44 -20.71
C LYS A 269 -9.11 -1.59 -22.14
N ASP A 270 -8.74 -0.48 -22.80
CA ASP A 270 -8.12 -0.52 -24.13
C ASP A 270 -6.76 -1.25 -24.11
N GLU A 271 -5.94 -1.02 -23.09
CA GLU A 271 -4.66 -1.71 -22.90
C GLU A 271 -4.87 -3.21 -22.63
N LEU A 272 -5.81 -3.54 -21.75
CA LEU A 272 -6.17 -4.93 -21.46
C LEU A 272 -6.68 -5.68 -22.68
N GLN A 273 -7.46 -5.01 -23.53
CA GLN A 273 -7.98 -5.58 -24.77
C GLN A 273 -6.84 -5.86 -25.77
N LYS A 274 -5.86 -4.97 -25.87
CA LYS A 274 -4.67 -5.20 -26.71
C LYS A 274 -3.88 -6.42 -26.24
N ASN A 275 -3.68 -6.58 -24.94
CA ASN A 275 -3.03 -7.76 -24.38
C ASN A 275 -3.82 -9.05 -24.69
N LEU A 276 -5.16 -8.99 -24.60
CA LEU A 276 -6.03 -10.11 -24.93
C LEU A 276 -5.90 -10.54 -26.41
N ASP A 277 -5.88 -9.56 -27.31
CA ASP A 277 -5.75 -9.80 -28.74
C ASP A 277 -4.36 -10.38 -29.08
N ASP A 278 -3.29 -9.91 -28.43
CA ASP A 278 -1.95 -10.51 -28.53
C ASP A 278 -1.95 -11.98 -28.10
N TYR A 279 -2.52 -12.28 -26.92
CA TYR A 279 -2.54 -13.65 -26.40
C TYR A 279 -3.35 -14.59 -27.28
N ARG A 280 -4.49 -14.13 -27.84
CA ARG A 280 -5.29 -14.90 -28.81
C ARG A 280 -4.50 -15.19 -30.07
N LYS A 281 -3.84 -14.18 -30.65
CA LYS A 281 -3.01 -14.34 -31.85
C LYS A 281 -1.87 -15.36 -31.61
N ARG A 282 -1.14 -15.21 -30.50
CA ARG A 282 -0.07 -16.15 -30.12
C ARG A 282 -0.58 -17.58 -29.89
N LEU A 283 -1.80 -17.73 -29.40
CA LEU A 283 -2.43 -19.04 -29.21
C LEU A 283 -2.80 -19.68 -30.56
N GLU A 284 -3.32 -18.91 -31.50
CA GLU A 284 -3.63 -19.36 -32.87
C GLU A 284 -2.36 -19.77 -33.63
N GLU A 285 -1.27 -19.01 -33.52
CA GLU A 285 0.00 -19.31 -34.17
C GLU A 285 0.68 -20.60 -33.66
N LYS A 286 0.30 -21.08 -32.47
CA LYS A 286 0.80 -22.34 -31.88
C LYS A 286 -0.09 -23.56 -32.15
N ALA A 287 -1.29 -23.36 -32.67
CA ALA A 287 -2.28 -24.42 -32.94
C ALA A 287 -2.03 -25.09 -34.30
#